data_AF-A0A0B0H8Y8-F1
#
_entry.id   AF-A0A0B0H8Y8-F1
#
_cell.length_a   1.000
_cell.length_b   1.000
_cell.length_c   1.000
_cell.angle_alpha   90.00
_cell.angle_beta   90.00
_cell.angle_gamma   90.00
#
_symmetry.space_group_name_H-M   'P 1'
#
loop_
_entity.id
_entity.type
_entity.pdbx_description
1 polymer ?
#
loop_
_entity_poly.entity_id
_entity_poly.type
_entity_poly.pdbx_seq_one_letter_code
_entity_poly.pdbx_strand_id
1 'polypeptide(L)'
;MAKAKSSIKLRAKEKNGVTTVKALMSHPMETGQRKNKKTGENIPEHFIQEVVGEYNGKVVITTSWSGGVSKDPYLSFSFKGGANGEMVKVSWTDNKGGSDSNEVKIKGKK
;
A
#
# COMPACT_ATOMS: atom_id res chain seq x y z
N MET A 1 19.51 0.39 13.71
CA MET A 1 18.33 -0.46 14.02
C MET A 1 17.86 -1.09 12.72
N ALA A 2 17.80 -2.42 12.62
CA ALA A 2 17.35 -3.09 11.40
C ALA A 2 15.86 -2.79 11.17
N LYS A 3 15.51 -2.24 10.01
CA LYS A 3 14.11 -2.02 9.62
C LYS A 3 13.47 -3.40 9.51
N ALA A 4 12.45 -3.69 10.32
CA ALA A 4 11.66 -4.90 10.16
C ALA A 4 11.15 -4.99 8.71
N LYS A 5 11.06 -6.21 8.16
CA LYS A 5 10.63 -6.42 6.79
C LYS A 5 9.20 -5.87 6.61
N SER A 6 9.06 -4.81 5.81
CA SER A 6 7.77 -4.17 5.54
C SER A 6 6.73 -5.18 5.01
N SER A 7 5.46 -4.97 5.37
CA SER A 7 4.31 -5.70 4.83
C SER A 7 4.03 -5.33 3.36
N ILE A 8 4.65 -4.27 2.84
CA ILE A 8 4.44 -3.75 1.49
C ILE A 8 5.51 -4.30 0.56
N LYS A 9 5.11 -5.15 -0.39
CA LYS A 9 5.92 -5.48 -1.56
C LYS A 9 5.72 -4.39 -2.61
N LEU A 10 6.73 -3.53 -2.75
CA LEU A 10 6.69 -2.36 -3.62
C LEU A 10 7.60 -2.53 -4.84
N ARG A 11 7.14 -2.11 -6.01
CA ARG A 11 7.97 -1.95 -7.22
C ARG A 11 7.56 -0.69 -7.97
N ALA A 12 8.55 0.01 -8.52
CA ALA A 12 8.33 1.17 -9.36
C ALA A 12 9.12 1.04 -10.66
N LYS A 13 8.46 1.33 -11.77
CA LYS A 13 9.08 1.29 -13.10
C LYS A 13 8.76 2.54 -13.88
N GLU A 14 9.78 3.19 -14.40
CA GLU A 14 9.65 4.31 -15.33
C GLU A 14 9.63 3.78 -16.77
N LYS A 15 8.75 4.35 -17.60
CA LYS A 15 8.79 4.23 -19.06
C LYS A 15 8.23 5.51 -19.69
N ASN A 16 9.00 6.11 -20.60
CA ASN A 16 8.61 7.27 -21.40
C ASN A 16 8.11 8.46 -20.56
N GLY A 17 8.79 8.77 -19.45
CA GLY A 17 8.45 9.88 -18.56
C GLY A 17 7.26 9.61 -17.65
N VAL A 18 6.79 8.36 -17.57
CA VAL A 18 5.71 7.93 -16.68
C VAL A 18 6.23 6.83 -15.77
N THR A 19 6.13 7.04 -14.46
CA THR A 19 6.43 6.02 -13.46
C THR A 19 5.16 5.29 -13.06
N THR A 20 5.16 3.96 -13.19
CA THR A 20 4.13 3.08 -12.65
C THR A 20 4.63 2.45 -11.35
N VAL A 21 3.86 2.63 -10.29
CA VAL A 21 4.10 2.07 -8.97
C VAL A 21 3.09 0.97 -8.71
N LYS A 22 3.55 -0.16 -8.17
CA LYS A 22 2.73 -1.31 -7.82
C LYS A 22 3.06 -1.75 -6.40
N ALA A 23 2.06 -1.74 -5.53
CA ALA A 23 2.16 -2.13 -4.14
C ALA A 23 1.25 -3.33 -3.89
N LEU A 24 1.78 -4.37 -3.25
CA LEU A 24 1.00 -5.46 -2.66
C LEU A 24 1.24 -5.43 -1.16
N MET A 25 0.19 -5.18 -0.38
CA MET A 25 0.29 -4.96 1.07
C MET A 25 -0.26 -6.20 1.77
N SER A 26 0.53 -6.82 2.65
CA SER A 26 0.01 -7.93 3.45
C SER A 26 -0.82 -7.40 4.62
N HIS A 27 -2.13 -7.52 4.49
CA HIS A 27 -3.10 -7.00 5.46
C HIS A 27 -4.40 -7.84 5.42
N PRO A 28 -5.02 -8.13 6.58
CA PRO A 28 -6.21 -8.98 6.65
C PRO A 28 -7.43 -8.42 5.90
N MET A 29 -7.64 -7.10 5.97
CA MET A 29 -8.84 -6.44 5.43
C MET A 29 -10.14 -7.12 5.91
N GLU A 30 -10.23 -7.35 7.22
CA GLU A 30 -11.42 -7.96 7.82
C GLU A 30 -12.59 -6.98 7.77
N THR A 31 -13.73 -7.44 7.27
CA THR A 31 -14.88 -6.58 6.95
C THR A 31 -15.82 -6.35 8.12
N GLY A 32 -15.64 -7.07 9.23
CA GLY A 32 -16.59 -7.08 10.34
C GLY A 32 -17.74 -8.09 10.18
N GLN A 33 -17.92 -8.65 8.98
CA GLN A 33 -19.08 -9.49 8.66
C GLN A 33 -18.82 -10.99 8.84
N ARG A 34 -17.55 -11.39 8.95
CA ARG A 34 -17.18 -12.80 9.12
C ARG A 34 -17.46 -13.25 10.54
N LYS A 35 -18.13 -14.38 10.70
CA LYS A 35 -18.38 -15.00 12.01
C LYS A 35 -17.26 -15.95 12.41
N ASN A 36 -16.91 -15.93 13.70
CA ASN A 36 -16.05 -16.93 14.30
C ASN A 36 -16.82 -18.26 14.40
N LYS A 37 -16.28 -19.33 13.79
CA LYS A 37 -16.95 -20.64 13.75
C LYS A 37 -17.14 -21.28 15.13
N LYS A 38 -16.34 -20.92 16.13
CA LYS A 38 -16.40 -21.49 17.48
C LYS A 38 -17.37 -20.73 18.38
N THR A 39 -17.35 -19.40 18.34
CA THR A 39 -18.16 -18.55 19.23
C THR A 39 -19.46 -18.06 18.60
N GLY A 40 -19.57 -18.07 17.26
CA GLY A 40 -20.71 -17.52 16.52
C GLY A 40 -20.71 -15.99 16.39
N GLU A 41 -19.80 -15.30 17.08
CA GLU A 41 -19.69 -13.84 17.11
C GLU A 41 -19.02 -13.28 15.84
N ASN A 42 -19.32 -12.02 15.52
CA ASN A 42 -18.67 -11.31 14.44
C ASN A 42 -17.21 -10.99 14.79
N ILE A 43 -16.31 -11.17 13.83
CA ILE A 43 -14.91 -10.81 13.96
C ILE A 43 -14.82 -9.30 13.71
N PRO A 44 -14.25 -8.50 14.63
CA PRO A 44 -14.19 -7.06 14.47
C PRO A 44 -13.46 -6.65 13.19
N GLU A 45 -14.01 -5.64 12.51
CA GLU A 45 -13.41 -5.06 11.30
C GLU A 45 -11.95 -4.63 11.53
N HIS A 46 -11.13 -4.83 10.51
CA HIS A 46 -9.73 -4.41 10.51
C HIS A 46 -9.26 -4.21 9.08
N PHE A 47 -9.23 -2.96 8.64
CA PHE A 47 -8.93 -2.60 7.27
C PHE A 47 -8.07 -1.34 7.20
N ILE A 48 -7.25 -1.27 6.14
CA ILE A 48 -6.50 -0.08 5.77
C ILE A 48 -7.49 1.03 5.40
N GLN A 49 -7.37 2.19 6.02
CA GLN A 49 -8.22 3.36 5.78
C GLN A 49 -7.62 4.29 4.73
N GLU A 50 -6.30 4.48 4.75
CA GLU A 50 -5.63 5.40 3.83
C GLU A 50 -4.35 4.77 3.28
N VAL A 51 -4.11 5.01 2.00
CA VAL A 51 -2.83 4.75 1.34
C VAL A 51 -2.35 6.05 0.70
N VAL A 52 -1.08 6.39 0.95
CA VAL A 52 -0.43 7.57 0.38
C VAL A 52 0.78 7.13 -0.44
N GLY A 53 0.88 7.62 -1.68
CA GLY A 53 2.07 7.52 -2.50
C GLY A 53 2.78 8.88 -2.58
N GLU A 54 4.08 8.89 -2.30
CA GLU A 54 4.91 10.10 -2.30
C GLU A 54 6.12 9.93 -3.23
N TYR A 55 6.44 10.99 -3.96
CA TYR A 55 7.65 11.12 -4.77
C TYR A 55 8.29 12.49 -4.54
N ASN A 56 9.58 12.50 -4.19
CA ASN A 56 10.33 13.72 -3.83
C ASN A 56 9.61 14.59 -2.77
N GLY A 57 9.04 13.95 -1.74
CA GLY A 57 8.30 14.62 -0.67
C GLY A 57 6.95 15.20 -1.07
N LYS A 58 6.49 14.96 -2.31
CA LYS A 58 5.17 15.39 -2.78
C LYS A 58 4.24 14.19 -2.87
N VAL A 59 3.02 14.35 -2.38
CA VAL A 59 1.96 13.37 -2.54
C VAL A 59 1.57 13.31 -4.03
N VAL A 60 1.68 12.12 -4.62
CA VAL A 60 1.27 11.84 -6.01
C VAL A 60 -0.05 11.08 -6.07
N ILE A 61 -0.45 10.44 -4.97
CA ILE A 61 -1.76 9.81 -4.81
C ILE A 61 -2.10 9.71 -3.32
N THR A 62 -3.38 9.95 -3.00
CA THR A 62 -4.01 9.53 -1.75
C THR A 62 -5.20 8.68 -2.10
N THR A 63 -5.41 7.58 -1.39
CA THR A 63 -6.54 6.69 -1.60
C THR A 63 -7.17 6.33 -0.27
N SER A 64 -8.46 6.55 -0.14
CA SER A 64 -9.25 6.15 1.02
C SER A 64 -9.93 4.81 0.74
N TRP A 65 -9.77 3.86 1.64
CA TRP A 65 -10.30 2.50 1.55
C TRP A 65 -11.29 2.21 2.68
N SER A 66 -12.09 1.17 2.48
CA SER A 66 -13.04 0.64 3.43
C SER A 66 -13.01 -0.89 3.40
N GLY A 67 -13.83 -1.55 4.22
CA GLY A 67 -13.95 -3.01 4.26
C GLY A 67 -14.36 -3.70 2.94
N GLY A 68 -14.68 -2.95 1.88
CA GLY A 68 -14.92 -3.52 0.55
C GLY A 68 -13.65 -3.94 -0.20
N VAL A 69 -12.47 -3.59 0.28
CA VAL A 69 -11.20 -3.94 -0.34
C VAL A 69 -10.74 -5.33 0.13
N SER A 70 -10.37 -6.19 -0.82
CA SER A 70 -9.95 -7.56 -0.54
C SER A 70 -8.69 -7.67 0.32
N LYS A 71 -8.57 -8.79 1.05
CA LYS A 71 -7.34 -9.22 1.73
C LYS A 71 -6.13 -9.14 0.80
N ASP A 72 -4.98 -8.79 1.39
CA ASP A 72 -3.70 -8.59 0.71
C ASP A 72 -3.83 -7.60 -0.47
N PRO A 73 -4.26 -6.35 -0.22
CA PRO A 73 -4.67 -5.44 -1.29
C PRO A 73 -3.52 -5.08 -2.23
N TYR A 74 -3.89 -4.97 -3.50
CA TYR A 74 -3.01 -4.54 -4.59
C TYR A 74 -3.41 -3.17 -5.10
N LEU A 75 -2.46 -2.24 -5.11
CA LEU A 75 -2.60 -0.90 -5.68
C LEU A 75 -1.61 -0.73 -6.84
N SER A 76 -2.11 -0.23 -7.97
CA SER A 76 -1.29 0.19 -9.10
C SER A 76 -1.69 1.59 -9.50
N PHE A 77 -0.73 2.51 -9.47
CA PHE A 77 -0.95 3.89 -9.92
C PHE A 77 0.24 4.35 -10.77
N SER A 78 0.03 5.43 -11.51
CA SER A 78 1.08 6.05 -12.31
C SER A 78 1.08 7.55 -12.11
N PHE A 79 2.27 8.16 -12.21
CA PHE A 79 2.44 9.60 -12.20
C PHE A 79 3.47 10.01 -13.25
N LYS A 80 3.42 11.27 -13.70
CA LYS A 80 4.40 11.83 -14.64
C LYS A 80 5.69 12.15 -13.90
N GLY A 81 6.84 11.82 -14.48
CA GLY A 81 8.16 11.98 -13.88
C GLY A 81 8.64 10.72 -13.14
N GLY A 82 9.68 10.91 -12.32
CA GLY A 82 10.46 9.82 -11.73
C GLY A 82 11.52 9.33 -12.70
N ALA A 83 12.80 9.54 -12.37
CA ALA A 83 13.95 9.05 -13.10
C ALA A 83 14.47 7.74 -12.50
N ASN A 84 15.22 6.97 -13.30
CA ASN A 84 15.87 5.77 -12.81
C ASN A 84 16.81 6.09 -11.63
N GLY A 85 16.65 5.38 -10.53
CA GLY A 85 17.46 5.54 -9.31
C GLY A 85 16.81 6.45 -8.26
N GLU A 86 15.83 7.26 -8.62
CA GLU A 86 15.07 8.07 -7.65
C GLU A 86 14.14 7.20 -6.81
N MET A 87 13.68 7.74 -5.68
CA MET A 87 12.90 7.00 -4.70
C MET A 87 11.42 7.35 -4.78
N VAL A 88 10.58 6.34 -4.58
CA VAL A 88 9.15 6.51 -4.37
C VAL A 88 8.73 5.73 -3.13
N LYS A 89 7.90 6.37 -2.31
CA LYS A 89 7.41 5.84 -1.04
C LYS A 89 5.92 5.54 -1.14
N VAL A 90 5.50 4.46 -0.52
CA VAL A 90 4.09 4.15 -0.27
C VAL A 90 3.92 3.86 1.22
N SER A 91 2.89 4.43 1.81
CA SER A 91 2.49 4.19 3.20
C SER A 91 1.00 3.90 3.31
N TRP A 92 0.62 3.21 4.38
CA TRP A 92 -0.79 3.01 4.72
C TRP A 92 -1.03 3.16 6.23
N THR A 93 -2.27 3.49 6.60
CA THR A 93 -2.79 3.49 7.97
C THR A 93 -4.07 2.65 8.05
N ASP A 94 -4.33 1.98 9.17
CA ASP A 94 -5.53 1.16 9.39
C ASP A 94 -6.43 1.70 10.51
N ASN A 95 -7.66 1.19 10.56
CA ASN A 95 -8.68 1.60 11.52
C ASN A 95 -8.40 1.17 12.99
N LYS A 96 -7.30 0.45 13.24
CA LYS A 96 -6.83 0.06 14.58
C LYS A 96 -5.54 0.80 14.99
N GLY A 97 -5.16 1.84 14.25
CA GLY A 97 -3.96 2.64 14.50
C GLY A 97 -2.66 2.00 14.01
N GLY A 98 -2.73 0.89 13.28
CA GLY A 98 -1.60 0.28 12.59
C GLY A 98 -1.17 1.11 11.38
N SER A 99 0.12 1.04 11.05
CA SER A 99 0.68 1.67 9.87
C SER A 99 1.93 0.94 9.38
N ASP A 100 2.25 1.10 8.10
CA ASP A 100 3.55 0.72 7.55
C ASP A 100 3.92 1.64 6.38
N SER A 101 5.22 1.67 6.05
CA SER A 101 5.72 2.38 4.88
C SER A 101 6.91 1.66 4.25
N ASN A 102 6.95 1.68 2.92
CA ASN A 102 8.08 1.17 2.16
C ASN A 102 8.47 2.11 1.04
N GLU A 103 9.74 2.07 0.68
CA GLU A 103 10.35 2.95 -0.31
C GLU A 103 11.26 2.14 -1.22
N VAL A 104 11.20 2.41 -2.53
CA VAL A 104 11.99 1.70 -3.52
C VAL A 104 12.53 2.64 -4.57
N LYS A 105 13.68 2.26 -5.14
CA LYS A 105 14.22 2.89 -6.35
C LYS A 105 13.30 2.62 -7.54
N ILE A 106 12.97 3.67 -8.27
CA ILE A 106 12.36 3.61 -9.58
C ILE A 106 13.38 3.00 -10.53
N LYS A 107 12.99 1.94 -11.25
CA LYS A 107 13.84 1.28 -12.23
C LYS A 107 13.38 1.64 -13.63
N GLY A 108 14.31 1.94 -14.54
CA GLY A 108 13.98 2.01 -15.97
C GLY A 108 13.38 0.68 -16.44
N LYS A 109 12.26 0.73 -17.16
CA LYS A 109 11.72 -0.47 -17.79
C LYS A 109 12.61 -0.79 -18.99
N LYS A 110 13.38 -1.89 -18.88
CA LYS A 110 14.03 -2.52 -20.03
C LYS A 110 13.01 -2.76 -21.15
#